data_AF-A0A2J6IDL4-F1
#
_entry.id   AF-A0A2J6IDL4-F1
#
_cell.length_a   1.000
_cell.length_b   1.000
_cell.length_c   1.000
_cell.angle_alpha   90.00
_cell.angle_beta   90.00
_cell.angle_gamma   90.00
#
_symmetry.space_group_name_H-M   'P 1'
#
loop_
_entity.id
_entity.type
_entity.pdbx_description
1 polymer ?
#
loop_
_entity_poly.entity_id
_entity_poly.type
_entity_poly.pdbx_seq_one_letter_code
_entity_poly.pdbx_strand_id
1 'polypeptide(L)'
;MKRIRLEIVGMSYSQSQSGAYALVLGVPGESKRLPIIIGGFEAQSIAIELEKMKPTRPLTHDLFKNFALHFGIRVKEVVINKFDDGIFFSKLICVAHDGEISEIDSRTSDAVALSLRFNCPIFVEENVLDEAGIVLEDGDASELEEEPTETGEGRVSYKDYLTSELKEMLEKAVTEENFEEASKIRDELNKRKK
;
A
#
# COMPACT_ATOMS: atom_id res chain seq x y z
N MET A 1 -0.70 -8.03 -27.04
CA MET A 1 -1.47 -7.74 -25.80
C MET A 1 -1.21 -6.30 -25.43
N LYS A 2 -2.26 -5.54 -25.14
CA LYS A 2 -2.16 -4.11 -24.82
C LYS A 2 -1.76 -3.96 -23.35
N ARG A 3 -0.77 -3.13 -23.07
CA ARG A 3 -0.30 -2.80 -21.72
C ARG A 3 -0.77 -1.40 -21.35
N ILE A 4 -1.32 -1.25 -20.16
CA ILE A 4 -1.85 0.00 -19.63
C ILE A 4 -0.93 0.44 -18.49
N ARG A 5 -0.52 1.72 -18.50
CA ARG A 5 0.36 2.26 -17.46
C ARG A 5 -0.44 2.47 -16.17
N LEU A 6 0.20 2.16 -15.05
CA LEU A 6 -0.35 2.36 -13.72
C LEU A 6 0.53 3.30 -12.90
N GLU A 7 -0.11 3.97 -11.94
CA GLU A 7 0.53 4.77 -10.90
C GLU A 7 0.03 4.33 -9.53
N ILE A 8 0.87 4.46 -8.51
CA ILE A 8 0.45 4.19 -7.13
C ILE A 8 -0.40 5.37 -6.69
N VAL A 9 -1.68 5.10 -6.41
CA VAL A 9 -2.63 6.10 -5.94
C VAL A 9 -2.52 6.23 -4.42
N GLY A 10 -2.38 5.11 -3.73
CA GLY A 10 -2.27 5.10 -2.28
C GLY A 10 -2.20 3.68 -1.72
N MET A 11 -2.11 3.61 -0.39
CA MET A 11 -2.10 2.36 0.36
C MET A 11 -2.82 2.57 1.69
N SER A 12 -3.70 1.63 2.07
CA SER A 12 -4.47 1.68 3.31
C SER A 12 -4.42 0.34 4.04
N TYR A 13 -4.73 0.35 5.35
CA TYR A 13 -4.81 -0.88 6.13
C TYR A 13 -6.05 -1.68 5.70
N SER A 14 -5.90 -3.01 5.58
CA SER A 14 -7.02 -3.89 5.26
C SER A 14 -7.79 -4.24 6.53
N GLN A 15 -9.04 -3.78 6.62
CA GLN A 15 -9.93 -4.13 7.74
C GLN A 15 -10.41 -5.59 7.69
N SER A 16 -10.39 -6.21 6.50
CA SER A 16 -10.84 -7.59 6.31
C SER A 16 -9.80 -8.64 6.71
N GLN A 17 -8.52 -8.26 6.81
CA GLN A 17 -7.44 -9.17 7.14
C GLN A 17 -6.38 -8.47 8.00
N SER A 18 -6.29 -8.89 9.27
CA SER A 18 -5.30 -8.34 10.21
C SER A 18 -3.87 -8.49 9.65
N GLY A 19 -3.13 -7.37 9.64
CA GLY A 19 -1.75 -7.29 9.17
C GLY A 19 -1.60 -7.18 7.65
N ALA A 20 -2.69 -7.07 6.90
CA ALA A 20 -2.68 -6.84 5.47
C ALA A 20 -2.96 -5.36 5.13
N TYR A 21 -2.52 -4.94 3.95
CA TYR A 21 -2.70 -3.61 3.39
C TYR A 21 -3.28 -3.73 1.99
N ALA A 22 -4.14 -2.79 1.61
CA ALA A 22 -4.61 -2.61 0.24
C ALA A 22 -3.71 -1.59 -0.47
N LEU A 23 -2.93 -2.05 -1.45
CA LEU A 23 -2.21 -1.20 -2.39
C LEU A 23 -3.12 -0.87 -3.57
N VAL A 24 -3.36 0.40 -3.85
CA VAL A 24 -4.22 0.84 -4.95
C VAL A 24 -3.37 1.38 -6.09
N LEU A 25 -3.40 0.69 -7.23
CA LEU A 25 -2.81 1.16 -8.48
C LEU A 25 -3.90 1.76 -9.38
N GLY A 26 -3.65 2.89 -10.02
CA GLY A 26 -4.64 3.59 -10.85
C GLY A 26 -4.15 3.86 -12.25
N VAL A 27 -5.07 3.86 -13.20
CA VAL A 27 -4.80 4.33 -14.56
C VAL A 27 -4.78 5.87 -14.54
N PRO A 28 -3.70 6.53 -15.00
CA PRO A 28 -3.61 7.99 -14.95
C PRO A 28 -4.74 8.66 -15.72
N GLY A 29 -5.49 9.55 -15.05
CA GLY A 29 -6.58 10.30 -15.66
C GLY A 29 -7.90 9.53 -15.85
N GLU A 30 -7.99 8.29 -15.37
CA GLU A 30 -9.21 7.49 -15.40
C GLU A 30 -9.67 7.17 -13.95
N SER A 31 -10.92 6.73 -13.79
CA SER A 31 -11.47 6.23 -12.52
C SER A 31 -11.15 4.74 -12.26
N LYS A 32 -10.48 4.08 -13.20
CA LYS A 32 -10.13 2.66 -13.11
C LYS A 32 -8.97 2.44 -12.14
N ARG A 33 -9.13 1.52 -11.21
CA ARG A 33 -8.18 1.16 -10.15
C ARG A 33 -8.00 -0.35 -10.10
N LEU A 34 -6.85 -0.78 -9.60
CA LEU A 34 -6.49 -2.17 -9.37
C LEU A 34 -6.05 -2.32 -7.90
N PRO A 35 -6.93 -2.81 -7.01
CA PRO A 35 -6.60 -3.05 -5.62
C PRO A 35 -5.81 -4.36 -5.48
N ILE A 36 -4.73 -4.33 -4.70
CA ILE A 36 -3.86 -5.48 -4.48
C ILE A 36 -3.62 -5.63 -2.98
N ILE A 37 -4.01 -6.76 -2.41
CA ILE A 37 -3.76 -7.05 -1.00
C ILE A 37 -2.32 -7.53 -0.82
N ILE A 38 -1.59 -6.88 0.08
CA ILE A 38 -0.19 -7.17 0.40
C ILE A 38 -0.01 -7.29 1.91
N GLY A 39 1.06 -7.97 2.35
CA GLY A 39 1.40 -8.05 3.77
C GLY A 39 2.03 -6.76 4.30
N GLY A 40 2.07 -6.62 5.63
CA GLY A 40 2.65 -5.45 6.28
C GLY A 40 4.13 -5.21 5.98
N PHE A 41 4.94 -6.26 5.84
CA PHE A 41 6.36 -6.11 5.50
C PHE A 41 6.56 -5.61 4.06
N GLU A 42 5.74 -6.10 3.13
CA GLU A 42 5.71 -5.62 1.75
C GLU A 42 5.27 -4.14 1.69
N ALA A 43 4.18 -3.81 2.38
CA ALA A 43 3.65 -2.45 2.50
C ALA A 43 4.72 -1.49 3.05
N GLN A 44 5.40 -1.88 4.12
CA GLN A 44 6.48 -1.09 4.71
C GLN A 44 7.62 -0.83 3.72
N SER A 45 8.05 -1.83 2.94
CA SER A 45 9.12 -1.65 1.94
C SER A 45 8.74 -0.67 0.83
N ILE A 46 7.47 -0.66 0.43
CA ILE A 46 6.93 0.27 -0.56
C ILE A 46 6.84 1.68 0.04
N ALA A 47 6.27 1.82 1.24
CA ALA A 47 6.11 3.10 1.92
C ALA A 47 7.43 3.83 2.14
N ILE A 48 8.49 3.11 2.56
CA ILE A 48 9.81 3.72 2.78
C ILE A 48 10.33 4.43 1.51
N GLU A 49 10.17 3.82 0.35
CA GLU A 49 10.64 4.40 -0.91
C GLU A 49 9.69 5.50 -1.42
N LEU A 50 8.36 5.35 -1.26
CA LEU A 50 7.38 6.37 -1.60
C LEU A 50 7.63 7.68 -0.84
N GLU A 51 7.89 7.57 0.47
CA GLU A 51 8.24 8.69 1.35
C GLU A 51 9.68 9.18 1.17
N LYS A 52 10.45 8.56 0.26
CA LYS A 52 11.86 8.87 -0.03
C LYS A 52 12.74 8.83 1.23
N MET A 53 12.36 7.99 2.20
CA MET A 53 13.14 7.78 3.42
C MET A 53 14.42 7.03 3.07
N LYS A 54 15.56 7.54 3.55
CA LYS A 54 16.87 6.93 3.32
C LYS A 54 17.33 6.20 4.57
N PRO A 55 17.24 4.86 4.63
CA PRO A 55 17.73 4.11 5.77
C PRO A 55 19.26 4.20 5.87
N THR A 56 19.79 4.08 7.09
CA THR A 56 21.24 4.13 7.35
C THR A 56 21.99 2.93 6.75
N ARG A 57 21.28 1.82 6.54
CA ARG A 57 21.77 0.60 5.90
C ARG A 57 20.79 0.19 4.79
N PRO A 58 21.28 -0.36 3.66
CA PRO A 58 20.41 -0.85 2.60
C PRO A 58 19.45 -1.93 3.11
N LEU A 59 18.16 -1.81 2.79
CA LEU A 59 17.17 -2.85 3.01
C LEU A 59 17.20 -3.87 1.87
N THR A 60 16.36 -4.90 1.93
CA THR A 60 16.36 -6.01 0.98
C THR A 60 16.24 -5.57 -0.48
N HIS A 61 15.28 -4.70 -0.80
CA HIS A 61 15.09 -4.21 -2.18
C HIS A 61 16.19 -3.22 -2.61
N ASP A 62 16.82 -2.50 -1.67
CA ASP A 62 17.99 -1.65 -1.96
C ASP A 62 19.21 -2.51 -2.28
N LEU A 63 19.43 -3.57 -1.49
CA LEU A 63 20.46 -4.56 -1.74
C LEU A 63 20.26 -5.22 -3.11
N PHE A 64 19.03 -5.59 -3.45
CA PHE A 64 18.70 -6.16 -4.77
C PHE A 64 19.02 -5.19 -5.91
N LYS A 65 18.62 -3.92 -5.78
CA LYS A 65 18.97 -2.88 -6.75
C LYS A 65 20.48 -2.73 -6.91
N ASN A 66 21.20 -2.64 -5.80
CA ASN A 66 22.66 -2.50 -5.81
C ASN A 66 23.34 -3.72 -6.46
N PHE A 67 22.86 -4.93 -6.16
CA PHE A 67 23.32 -6.17 -6.76
C PHE A 67 23.11 -6.16 -8.28
N ALA A 68 21.88 -5.89 -8.73
CA ALA A 68 21.57 -5.85 -10.17
C ALA A 68 22.44 -4.81 -10.91
N LEU A 69 22.57 -3.60 -10.36
CA LEU A 69 23.41 -2.55 -10.94
C LEU A 69 24.89 -2.94 -10.97
N HIS A 70 25.40 -3.65 -9.97
CA HIS A 70 26.76 -4.15 -9.94
C HIS A 70 27.05 -5.11 -11.11
N PHE A 71 26.07 -5.94 -11.47
CA PHE A 71 26.16 -6.84 -12.62
C PHE A 71 25.66 -6.21 -13.94
N GLY A 72 25.45 -4.89 -13.98
CA GLY A 72 25.04 -4.18 -15.19
C GLY A 72 23.61 -4.48 -15.64
N ILE A 73 22.74 -4.92 -14.73
CA ILE A 73 21.32 -5.21 -15.00
C ILE A 73 20.47 -4.04 -14.50
N ARG A 74 19.49 -3.63 -15.30
CA ARG A 74 18.48 -2.65 -14.92
C ARG A 74 17.08 -3.22 -15.09
N VAL A 75 16.18 -2.92 -14.15
CA VAL A 75 14.75 -3.16 -14.34
C VAL A 75 14.19 -2.03 -15.21
N LYS A 76 13.80 -2.36 -16.44
CA LYS A 76 13.27 -1.43 -17.44
C LYS A 76 11.82 -1.06 -17.17
N GLU A 77 11.01 -2.04 -16.79
CA GLU A 77 9.59 -1.88 -16.48
C GLU A 77 9.10 -3.10 -15.69
N VAL A 78 7.94 -2.94 -15.05
CA VAL A 78 7.22 -4.02 -14.38
C VAL A 78 5.89 -4.24 -15.07
N VAL A 79 5.49 -5.50 -15.22
CA VAL A 79 4.23 -5.87 -15.89
C VAL A 79 3.45 -6.82 -15.00
N ILE A 80 2.27 -6.41 -14.54
CA ILE A 80 1.27 -7.28 -13.93
C ILE A 80 0.55 -8.00 -15.06
N ASN A 81 0.84 -9.28 -15.24
CA ASN A 81 0.53 -10.01 -16.48
C ASN A 81 -0.46 -11.16 -16.31
N LYS A 82 -0.81 -11.53 -15.07
CA LYS A 82 -1.78 -12.59 -14.82
C LYS A 82 -2.50 -12.35 -13.50
N PHE A 83 -3.79 -12.63 -13.50
CA PHE A 83 -4.61 -12.76 -12.30
C PHE A 83 -5.28 -14.13 -12.37
N ASP A 84 -5.18 -14.89 -11.28
CA ASP A 84 -5.69 -16.28 -11.22
C ASP A 84 -5.91 -16.65 -9.76
N ASP A 85 -7.11 -17.12 -9.46
CA ASP A 85 -7.56 -17.51 -8.11
C ASP A 85 -7.29 -16.42 -7.03
N GLY A 86 -7.56 -15.15 -7.36
CA GLY A 86 -7.33 -14.03 -6.45
C GLY A 86 -5.86 -13.59 -6.32
N ILE A 87 -4.93 -14.20 -7.08
CA ILE A 87 -3.50 -13.95 -6.98
C ILE A 87 -3.00 -13.21 -8.23
N PHE A 88 -2.33 -12.08 -8.01
CA PHE A 88 -1.64 -11.34 -9.05
C PHE A 88 -0.22 -11.86 -9.26
N PHE A 89 0.16 -12.06 -10.51
CA PHE A 89 1.51 -12.36 -10.94
C PHE A 89 2.08 -11.18 -11.71
N SER A 90 3.37 -10.93 -11.53
CA SER A 90 4.08 -9.87 -12.20
C SER A 90 5.39 -10.36 -12.79
N LYS A 91 5.89 -9.61 -13.76
CA LYS A 91 7.22 -9.79 -14.34
C LYS A 91 8.03 -8.53 -14.19
N LEU A 92 9.30 -8.71 -13.85
CA LEU A 92 10.34 -7.70 -14.04
C LEU A 92 10.88 -7.84 -15.45
N ILE A 93 10.80 -6.78 -16.24
CA ILE A 93 11.47 -6.74 -17.55
C ILE A 93 12.83 -6.12 -17.33
N CYS A 94 13.87 -6.94 -17.41
CA CYS A 94 15.24 -6.55 -17.12
C CYS A 94 16.01 -6.37 -18.43
N VAL A 95 16.93 -5.40 -18.45
CA VAL A 95 17.88 -5.19 -19.54
C VAL A 95 19.31 -5.32 -19.00
N ALA A 96 20.09 -6.21 -19.61
CA ALA A 96 21.50 -6.37 -19.32
C ALA A 96 22.36 -5.36 -20.10
N HIS A 97 23.64 -5.26 -19.76
CA HIS A 97 24.58 -4.30 -20.34
C HIS A 97 24.82 -4.49 -21.86
N ASP A 98 24.61 -5.69 -22.37
CA ASP A 98 24.69 -6.06 -23.79
C ASP A 98 23.37 -5.84 -24.55
N GLY A 99 22.33 -5.38 -23.86
CA GLY A 99 21.00 -5.13 -24.40
C GLY A 99 20.09 -6.36 -24.38
N GLU A 100 20.53 -7.49 -23.83
CA GLU A 100 19.67 -8.66 -23.66
C GLU A 100 18.48 -8.32 -22.75
N ILE A 101 17.28 -8.69 -23.18
CA ILE A 101 16.05 -8.53 -22.41
C ILE A 101 15.71 -9.87 -21.77
N SER A 102 15.52 -9.86 -20.46
CA SER A 102 15.06 -11.01 -19.69
C SER A 102 13.79 -10.69 -18.91
N GLU A 103 12.97 -11.70 -18.70
CA GLU A 103 11.76 -11.61 -17.89
C GLU A 103 11.94 -12.46 -16.64
N ILE A 104 11.68 -11.87 -15.46
CA ILE A 104 11.78 -12.56 -14.18
C ILE A 104 10.41 -12.54 -13.52
N ASP A 105 9.89 -13.72 -13.17
CA ASP A 105 8.66 -13.86 -12.39
C ASP A 105 8.83 -13.21 -11.00
N SER A 106 7.81 -12.48 -10.56
CA SER A 106 7.84 -11.71 -9.33
C SER A 106 6.45 -11.62 -8.72
N ARG A 107 6.39 -11.66 -7.39
CA ARG A 107 5.20 -11.17 -6.68
C ARG A 107 4.98 -9.71 -7.03
N THR A 108 3.72 -9.30 -7.12
CA THR A 108 3.36 -7.94 -7.51
C THR A 108 3.87 -6.89 -6.51
N SER A 109 3.85 -7.20 -5.21
CA SER A 109 4.41 -6.35 -4.17
C SER A 109 5.90 -6.06 -4.35
N ASP A 110 6.70 -7.10 -4.61
CA ASP A 110 8.14 -6.97 -4.85
C ASP A 110 8.42 -6.18 -6.13
N ALA A 111 7.61 -6.41 -7.16
CA ALA A 111 7.75 -5.73 -8.44
C ALA A 111 7.49 -4.23 -8.30
N VAL A 112 6.44 -3.84 -7.58
CA VAL A 112 6.14 -2.43 -7.26
C VAL A 112 7.26 -1.81 -6.40
N ALA A 113 7.75 -2.52 -5.38
CA ALA A 113 8.83 -2.03 -4.53
C ALA A 113 10.14 -1.80 -5.32
N LEU A 114 10.43 -2.65 -6.31
CA LEU A 114 11.58 -2.49 -7.20
C LEU A 114 11.34 -1.39 -8.24
N SER A 115 10.13 -1.24 -8.77
CA SER A 115 9.85 -0.21 -9.78
C SER A 115 10.08 1.19 -9.23
N LEU A 116 9.70 1.44 -7.97
CA LEU A 116 9.99 2.67 -7.26
C LEU A 116 11.50 2.93 -7.16
N ARG A 117 12.26 1.94 -6.70
CA ARG A 117 13.71 2.06 -6.50
C ARG A 117 14.48 2.20 -7.82
N PHE A 118 14.08 1.50 -8.87
CA PHE A 118 14.67 1.63 -10.20
C PHE A 118 14.13 2.85 -10.96
N ASN A 119 13.10 3.52 -10.43
CA ASN A 119 12.37 4.60 -11.07
C ASN A 119 11.89 4.21 -12.48
N CYS A 120 11.24 3.04 -12.57
CA CYS A 120 10.75 2.47 -13.82
C CYS A 120 9.21 2.34 -13.81
N PRO A 121 8.56 2.35 -14.99
CA PRO A 121 7.11 2.33 -15.08
C PRO A 121 6.51 0.98 -14.70
N ILE A 122 5.30 1.03 -14.13
CA ILE A 122 4.45 -0.12 -13.86
C ILE A 122 3.39 -0.20 -14.95
N PHE A 123 3.19 -1.40 -15.49
CA PHE A 123 2.14 -1.72 -16.45
C PHE A 123 1.28 -2.88 -15.96
N VAL A 124 0.07 -2.94 -16.48
CA VAL A 124 -0.83 -4.10 -16.36
C VAL A 124 -1.29 -4.52 -17.75
N GLU A 125 -1.48 -5.82 -17.97
CA GLU A 125 -2.15 -6.31 -19.18
C GLU A 125 -3.66 -6.02 -19.12
N GLU A 126 -4.22 -5.59 -20.25
CA GLU A 126 -5.62 -5.14 -20.33
C GLU A 126 -6.63 -6.17 -19.79
N ASN A 127 -6.43 -7.46 -20.07
CA ASN A 127 -7.25 -8.55 -19.54
C ASN A 127 -7.23 -8.64 -18.01
N VAL A 128 -6.07 -8.42 -17.38
CA VAL A 128 -5.96 -8.42 -15.91
C VAL A 128 -6.72 -7.24 -15.32
N LEU A 129 -6.61 -6.07 -15.95
CA LEU A 129 -7.32 -4.88 -15.51
C LEU A 129 -8.84 -4.98 -15.73
N ASP A 130 -9.28 -5.70 -16.76
CA ASP A 130 -10.70 -5.96 -17.02
C ASP A 130 -11.28 -6.99 -16.04
N GLU A 131 -10.48 -7.96 -15.62
CA GLU A 131 -10.92 -9.02 -14.71
C GLU A 131 -10.93 -8.58 -13.24
N ALA A 132 -9.90 -7.86 -12.79
CA ALA A 132 -9.69 -7.53 -11.38
C ALA A 132 -9.74 -6.03 -11.08
N GLY A 133 -9.88 -5.17 -12.10
CA GLY A 133 -9.99 -3.73 -11.91
C GLY A 133 -11.38 -3.31 -11.44
N ILE A 134 -11.42 -2.26 -10.63
CA ILE A 134 -12.64 -1.60 -10.17
C ILE A 134 -12.73 -0.20 -10.77
N VAL A 135 -13.95 0.31 -10.96
CA VAL A 135 -14.19 1.71 -11.35
C VAL A 135 -14.77 2.42 -10.15
N LEU A 136 -14.11 3.47 -9.67
CA LEU A 136 -14.66 4.33 -8.62
C LEU A 136 -15.42 5.47 -9.29
N GLU A 137 -16.73 5.55 -9.11
CA GLU A 137 -17.49 6.73 -9.54
C GLU A 137 -17.19 7.90 -8.59
N ASP A 138 -17.11 9.14 -9.11
CA ASP A 138 -16.81 10.38 -8.35
C ASP A 138 -17.87 10.75 -7.28
N GLY A 139 -18.75 9.81 -6.91
CA GLY A 139 -19.76 9.91 -5.85
C GLY A 139 -19.71 8.78 -4.80
N ASP A 140 -18.93 7.71 -5.02
CA ASP A 140 -18.77 6.58 -4.09
C ASP A 140 -17.45 6.68 -3.28
N ALA A 141 -16.90 7.90 -3.19
CA ALA A 141 -15.85 8.19 -2.21
C ALA A 141 -16.33 7.92 -0.77
N SER A 142 -17.65 7.88 -0.52
CA SER A 142 -18.22 7.63 0.81
C SER A 142 -18.23 6.17 1.28
N GLU A 143 -17.78 5.19 0.48
CA GLU A 143 -17.62 3.80 0.95
C GLU A 143 -16.14 3.36 1.07
N LEU A 144 -15.20 4.26 0.80
CA LEU A 144 -13.76 4.06 1.10
C LEU A 144 -13.12 5.25 1.84
N GLU A 145 -13.87 6.32 2.12
CA GLU A 145 -13.53 7.38 3.06
C GLU A 145 -14.18 7.10 4.43
N GLU A 146 -13.61 6.17 5.18
CA GLU A 146 -13.60 6.31 6.64
C GLU A 146 -12.19 6.76 7.05
N GLU A 147 -12.16 7.86 7.78
CA GLU A 147 -11.06 8.81 7.89
C GLU A 147 -9.69 8.24 8.32
N PRO A 148 -8.59 8.94 7.93
CA PRO A 148 -7.25 8.63 8.40
C PRO A 148 -7.12 8.97 9.89
N THR A 149 -6.74 8.00 10.72
CA THR A 149 -6.16 8.30 12.03
C THR A 149 -4.64 8.31 11.92
N GLU A 150 -4.12 9.53 11.77
CA GLU A 150 -2.70 9.87 11.86
C GLU A 150 -2.09 9.42 13.19
N THR A 151 -0.96 8.71 13.14
CA THR A 151 -0.01 8.70 14.26
C THR A 151 1.09 9.73 13.98
N GLY A 152 0.82 10.96 14.41
CA GLY A 152 1.79 12.02 14.62
C GLY A 152 1.34 12.80 15.84
N GLU A 153 2.27 13.18 16.72
CA GLU A 153 2.01 13.87 17.99
C GLU A 153 1.11 15.10 17.81
N GLY A 154 -0.19 14.90 17.97
CA GLY A 154 -1.25 15.90 17.80
C GLY A 154 -2.47 15.43 18.57
N ARG A 155 -3.12 16.34 19.30
CA ARG A 155 -4.23 16.01 20.21
C ARG A 155 -5.35 15.25 19.49
N VAL A 156 -5.48 13.95 19.75
CA VAL A 156 -6.64 13.14 19.34
C VAL A 156 -7.91 13.76 19.93
N SER A 157 -8.84 14.17 19.06
CA SER A 157 -10.14 14.71 19.45
C SER A 157 -11.14 13.56 19.59
N TYR A 158 -11.51 13.22 20.82
CA TYR A 158 -12.48 12.16 21.13
C TYR A 158 -13.96 12.56 20.90
N LYS A 159 -14.19 13.76 20.33
CA LYS A 159 -15.53 14.32 20.18
C LYS A 159 -16.35 13.63 19.08
N ASP A 160 -15.67 13.09 18.08
CA ASP A 160 -16.32 12.63 16.85
C ASP A 160 -16.67 11.13 16.90
N TYR A 161 -16.24 10.41 17.95
CA TYR A 161 -16.52 8.98 18.16
C TYR A 161 -17.88 8.73 18.80
N LEU A 162 -18.49 7.58 18.51
CA LEU A 162 -19.73 7.11 19.15
C LEU A 162 -19.47 6.63 20.58
N THR A 163 -20.52 6.63 21.41
CA THR A 163 -20.41 6.24 22.83
C THR A 163 -20.07 4.75 23.01
N SER A 164 -20.46 3.90 22.06
CA SER A 164 -20.05 2.49 21.99
C SER A 164 -18.56 2.35 21.71
N GLU A 165 -18.05 3.06 20.72
CA GLU A 165 -16.64 3.03 20.29
C GLU A 165 -15.72 3.56 21.40
N LEU A 166 -16.09 4.66 22.06
CA LEU A 166 -15.34 5.19 23.19
C LEU A 166 -15.23 4.20 24.36
N LYS A 167 -16.21 3.31 24.55
CA LYS A 167 -16.12 2.27 25.60
C LYS A 167 -15.15 1.17 25.21
N GLU A 168 -15.17 0.75 23.95
CA GLU A 168 -14.26 -0.26 23.42
C GLU A 168 -12.80 0.25 23.42
N MET A 169 -12.59 1.50 22.99
CA MET A 169 -11.28 2.17 23.07
C MET A 169 -10.80 2.32 24.53
N LEU A 170 -11.69 2.57 25.48
CA LEU A 170 -11.34 2.62 26.90
C LEU A 170 -10.89 1.25 27.43
N GLU A 171 -11.60 0.17 27.09
CA GLU A 171 -11.21 -1.18 27.50
C GLU A 171 -9.86 -1.58 26.90
N LYS A 172 -9.64 -1.25 25.63
CA LYS A 172 -8.37 -1.50 24.95
C LYS A 172 -7.22 -0.72 25.59
N ALA A 173 -7.39 0.57 25.84
CA ALA A 173 -6.37 1.42 26.47
C ALA A 173 -6.02 0.97 27.89
N VAL A 174 -6.99 0.44 28.66
CA VAL A 174 -6.73 -0.15 29.98
C VAL A 174 -5.98 -1.48 29.86
N THR A 175 -6.32 -2.30 28.87
CA THR A 175 -5.67 -3.60 28.62
C THR A 175 -4.21 -3.44 28.19
N GLU A 176 -3.93 -2.38 27.42
CA GLU A 176 -2.58 -2.04 26.94
C GLU A 176 -1.79 -1.16 27.93
N GLU A 177 -2.32 -0.96 29.15
CA GLU A 177 -1.73 -0.11 30.19
C GLU A 177 -1.44 1.35 29.76
N ASN A 178 -2.15 1.83 28.73
CA ASN A 178 -2.07 3.22 28.26
C ASN A 178 -3.01 4.13 29.07
N PHE A 179 -2.60 4.40 30.31
CA PHE A 179 -3.42 5.14 31.28
C PHE A 179 -3.69 6.61 30.90
N GLU A 180 -2.84 7.22 30.06
CA GLU A 180 -3.03 8.61 29.63
C GLU A 180 -4.18 8.73 28.63
N GLU A 181 -4.26 7.81 27.69
CA GLU A 181 -5.34 7.71 26.71
C GLU A 181 -6.66 7.33 27.38
N ALA A 182 -6.64 6.32 28.26
CA ALA A 182 -7.79 5.89 29.05
C ALA A 182 -8.40 7.04 29.86
N SER A 183 -7.58 7.94 30.42
CA SER A 183 -8.09 9.09 31.17
C SER A 183 -8.84 10.09 30.27
N LYS A 184 -8.33 10.37 29.06
CA LYS A 184 -8.94 11.33 28.13
C LYS A 184 -10.28 10.82 27.59
N ILE A 185 -10.35 9.53 27.25
CA ILE A 185 -11.58 8.86 26.79
C ILE A 185 -12.65 8.85 27.89
N ARG A 186 -12.24 8.55 29.13
CA ARG A 186 -13.14 8.55 30.30
C ARG A 186 -13.74 9.93 30.57
N ASP A 187 -12.94 10.99 30.46
CA ASP A 187 -13.41 12.36 30.68
C ASP A 187 -14.43 12.79 29.62
N GLU A 188 -14.26 12.36 28.37
CA GLU A 188 -15.22 12.61 27.29
C GLU A 188 -16.52 11.81 27.47
N LEU A 189 -16.44 10.52 27.85
CA LEU A 189 -17.61 9.71 28.19
C LEU A 189 -18.42 10.30 29.36
N ASN A 190 -17.75 10.92 30.33
CA ASN A 190 -18.39 11.56 31.47
C ASN A 190 -19.06 12.89 31.10
N LYS A 191 -18.50 13.66 30.16
CA LYS A 191 -19.14 14.88 29.64
C LYS A 191 -20.46 14.58 28.94
N ARG A 192 -20.56 13.44 28.25
CA ARG A 192 -21.76 13.01 27.51
C ARG A 192 -22.88 12.42 28.37
N LYS A 193 -22.58 12.07 29.63
CA LYS A 193 -23.57 11.57 30.59
C LYS A 193 -24.21 12.69 31.43
N LYS A 194 -23.79 13.93 31.25
CA LYS A 194 -24.30 15.12 31.94
C LYS A 194 -25.31 15.84 31.07
#